data_AF-A0A9D9M6P9-F1
#
_entry.id   AF-A0A9D9M6P9-F1
#
_cell.length_a   1.000
_cell.length_b   1.000
_cell.length_c   1.000
_cell.angle_alpha   90.00
_cell.angle_beta   90.00
_cell.angle_gamma   90.00
#
_symmetry.space_group_name_H-M   'P 1'
#
loop_
_entity.id
_entity.type
_entity.pdbx_description
1 polymer ?
#
loop_
_entity_poly.entity_id
_entity_poly.type
_entity_poly.pdbx_seq_one_letter_code
_entity_poly.pdbx_strand_id
1 'polypeptide(L)'
;LFFGTSITVTTEKFRQVTSISFNDQLRELGCKIIFYFEYVPTEEGTEYLALKDEQIADMEGLLEDIRRRYDDIIFLSFPGDEKTMGGCMASGRGFFHIGPDGSAEPCPFSPFSDSNVAEIGVKGALQSKLFRRIRDARALGWEHTGGCTLFEHRDEIEKMLS
;
A
#
# COMPACT_ATOMS: atom_id res chain seq x y z
N LEU A 1 12.40 17.09 -16.59
CA LEU A 1 11.09 16.64 -16.10
C LEU A 1 11.35 15.79 -14.86
N PHE A 2 10.87 16.18 -13.69
CA PHE A 2 10.90 15.29 -12.52
C PHE A 2 9.62 14.46 -12.57
N PHE A 3 9.74 13.16 -12.83
CA PHE A 3 8.62 12.24 -12.77
C PHE A 3 9.00 10.98 -12.00
N GLY A 4 7.99 10.30 -11.51
CA GLY A 4 8.11 8.99 -10.89
C GLY A 4 7.20 7.99 -11.58
N THR A 5 7.43 6.71 -11.31
CA THR A 5 6.62 5.61 -11.82
C THR A 5 6.00 4.83 -10.67
N SER A 6 4.73 4.47 -10.83
CA SER A 6 4.06 3.48 -9.98
C SER A 6 3.91 2.19 -10.77
N ILE A 7 4.38 1.09 -10.21
CA ILE A 7 4.44 -0.22 -10.87
C ILE A 7 3.72 -1.22 -9.99
N THR A 8 2.68 -1.85 -10.54
CA THR A 8 2.04 -3.01 -9.91
C THR A 8 2.89 -4.27 -10.17
N VAL A 9 3.28 -4.94 -9.10
CA VAL A 9 4.13 -6.13 -9.10
C VAL A 9 3.24 -7.36 -8.91
N THR A 10 3.18 -8.19 -9.94
CA THR A 10 2.48 -9.48 -9.92
C THR A 10 3.47 -10.63 -9.87
N THR A 11 3.03 -11.84 -9.54
CA THR A 11 3.88 -13.04 -9.56
C THR A 11 4.56 -13.23 -10.92
N GLU A 12 3.83 -12.95 -12.01
CA GLU A 12 4.28 -13.18 -13.39
C GLU A 12 5.30 -12.13 -13.87
N LYS A 13 5.18 -10.90 -13.36
CA LYS A 13 6.00 -9.75 -13.79
C LYS A 13 7.07 -9.37 -12.79
N PHE A 14 7.08 -9.99 -11.61
CA PHE A 14 8.02 -9.74 -10.51
C PHE A 14 9.45 -9.55 -11.01
N ARG A 15 10.06 -10.57 -11.63
CA ARG A 15 11.46 -10.53 -12.09
C ARG A 15 11.70 -9.50 -13.20
N GLN A 16 10.71 -9.23 -14.04
CA GLN A 16 10.85 -8.30 -15.15
C GLN A 16 10.93 -6.86 -14.63
N VAL A 17 9.96 -6.45 -13.80
CA VAL A 17 9.83 -5.07 -13.34
C VAL A 17 10.83 -4.68 -12.25
N THR A 18 11.41 -5.67 -11.57
CA THR A 18 12.45 -5.47 -10.56
C THR A 18 13.87 -5.66 -11.12
N SER A 19 14.00 -6.01 -12.40
CA SER A 19 15.32 -6.22 -13.02
C SER A 19 16.14 -4.93 -13.10
N ILE A 20 17.46 -5.09 -13.09
CA ILE A 20 18.41 -3.97 -13.29
C ILE A 20 18.13 -3.27 -14.63
N SER A 21 17.95 -4.03 -15.71
CA SER A 21 17.73 -3.46 -17.04
C SER A 21 16.45 -2.63 -17.13
N PHE A 22 15.37 -3.04 -16.45
CA PHE A 22 14.13 -2.27 -16.41
C PHE A 22 14.31 -0.95 -15.64
N ASN A 23 14.99 -1.00 -14.50
CA ASN A 23 15.30 0.19 -13.69
C ASN A 23 16.25 1.16 -14.40
N ASP A 24 17.26 0.64 -15.10
CA ASP A 24 18.17 1.43 -15.93
C ASP A 24 17.41 2.17 -17.05
N GLN A 25 16.44 1.51 -17.71
CA GLN A 25 15.59 2.17 -18.71
C GLN A 25 14.77 3.32 -18.11
N LEU A 26 14.16 3.12 -16.94
CA LEU A 26 13.43 4.18 -16.26
C LEU A 26 14.34 5.34 -15.87
N ARG A 27 15.55 5.04 -15.40
CA ARG A 27 16.58 6.03 -15.09
C ARG A 27 16.98 6.85 -16.32
N GLU A 28 17.23 6.20 -17.46
CA GLU A 28 17.59 6.85 -18.73
C GLU A 28 16.49 7.79 -19.23
N LEU A 29 15.23 7.43 -19.02
CA LEU A 29 14.09 8.30 -19.30
C LEU A 29 14.00 9.50 -18.36
N GLY A 30 14.77 9.51 -17.26
CA GLY A 30 14.82 10.57 -16.27
C GLY A 30 13.92 10.36 -15.05
N CYS A 31 13.44 9.14 -14.81
CA CYS A 31 12.67 8.81 -13.62
C CYS A 31 13.51 9.04 -12.35
N LYS A 32 12.89 9.59 -11.30
CA LYS A 32 13.56 9.90 -10.02
C LYS A 32 12.94 9.23 -8.81
N ILE A 33 11.74 8.67 -8.95
CA ILE A 33 11.08 7.93 -7.88
C ILE A 33 10.36 6.73 -8.50
N ILE A 34 10.61 5.53 -7.97
CA ILE A 34 9.95 4.30 -8.39
C ILE A 34 9.22 3.70 -7.20
N PHE A 35 7.92 3.51 -7.36
CA PHE A 35 7.05 2.83 -6.41
C PHE A 35 6.70 1.44 -6.93
N TYR A 36 6.99 0.42 -6.13
CA TYR A 36 6.57 -0.95 -6.36
C TYR A 36 5.39 -1.30 -5.45
N PHE A 37 4.21 -1.46 -6.04
CA PHE A 37 3.02 -1.88 -5.32
C PHE A 37 2.79 -3.37 -5.58
N GLU A 38 2.79 -4.19 -4.54
CA GLU A 38 2.36 -5.58 -4.67
C GLU A 38 0.91 -5.62 -5.14
N TYR A 39 0.58 -6.57 -6.03
CA TYR A 39 -0.77 -6.75 -6.50
C TYR A 39 -1.70 -7.18 -5.36
N VAL A 40 -2.77 -6.42 -5.13
CA VAL A 40 -3.84 -6.75 -4.19
C VAL A 40 -4.98 -7.37 -5.01
N PRO A 41 -5.35 -8.65 -4.77
CA PRO A 41 -6.37 -9.35 -5.55
C PRO A 41 -7.79 -8.91 -5.13
N THR A 42 -8.21 -7.72 -5.54
CA THR A 42 -9.55 -7.20 -5.24
C THR A 42 -10.66 -7.84 -6.08
N GLU A 43 -10.29 -8.41 -7.23
CA GLU A 43 -11.20 -9.10 -8.14
C GLU A 43 -11.11 -10.62 -7.92
N GLU A 44 -12.27 -11.26 -7.77
CA GLU A 44 -12.37 -12.71 -7.59
C GLU A 44 -11.74 -13.46 -8.78
N GLY A 45 -10.89 -14.45 -8.47
CA GLY A 45 -10.19 -15.23 -9.48
C GLY A 45 -8.87 -14.63 -9.95
N THR A 46 -8.40 -13.53 -9.35
CA THR A 46 -7.10 -12.90 -9.65
C THR A 46 -6.03 -13.17 -8.59
N GLU A 47 -6.31 -14.02 -7.60
CA GLU A 47 -5.41 -14.35 -6.48
C GLU A 47 -4.08 -14.93 -6.97
N TYR A 48 -4.09 -15.61 -8.13
CA TYR A 48 -2.89 -16.15 -8.75
C TYR A 48 -1.88 -15.08 -9.20
N LEU A 49 -2.28 -13.80 -9.29
CA LEU A 49 -1.39 -12.68 -9.62
C LEU A 49 -0.68 -12.10 -8.39
N ALA A 50 -1.19 -12.34 -7.18
CA ALA A 50 -0.57 -11.88 -5.95
C ALA A 50 0.82 -12.52 -5.76
N LEU A 51 1.72 -11.81 -5.07
CA LEU A 51 3.03 -12.36 -4.76
C LEU A 51 2.90 -13.51 -3.77
N LYS A 52 3.72 -14.54 -3.97
CA LYS A 52 3.87 -15.65 -3.02
C LYS A 52 4.83 -15.24 -1.89
N ASP A 53 4.73 -15.89 -0.73
CA ASP A 53 5.61 -15.64 0.44
C ASP A 53 7.11 -15.60 0.06
N GLU A 54 7.54 -16.52 -0.81
CA GLU A 54 8.91 -16.59 -1.33
C GLU A 54 9.29 -15.34 -2.15
N GLN A 55 8.35 -14.81 -2.94
CA GLN A 55 8.57 -13.59 -3.73
C GLN A 55 8.54 -12.34 -2.87
N ILE A 56 7.72 -12.32 -1.82
CA ILE A 56 7.67 -11.24 -0.83
C ILE A 56 9.02 -11.16 -0.09
N ALA A 57 9.55 -12.30 0.37
CA ALA A 57 10.87 -12.36 0.99
C ALA A 57 12.00 -11.97 0.02
N ASP A 58 11.94 -12.43 -1.24
CA ASP A 58 12.88 -12.03 -2.28
C ASP A 58 12.85 -10.51 -2.57
N MET A 59 11.66 -9.89 -2.49
CA MET A 59 11.48 -8.46 -2.78
C MET A 59 12.24 -7.58 -1.79
N GLU A 60 12.25 -7.93 -0.51
CA GLU A 60 12.96 -7.19 0.54
C GLU A 60 14.46 -7.11 0.25
N GLY A 61 15.10 -8.27 -0.01
CA GLY A 61 16.53 -8.30 -0.33
C GLY A 61 16.85 -7.60 -1.66
N LEU A 62 16.00 -7.79 -2.66
CA LEU A 62 16.18 -7.15 -3.96
C LEU A 62 16.09 -5.61 -3.87
N LEU A 63 15.16 -5.08 -3.07
CA LEU A 63 15.01 -3.64 -2.86
C LEU A 63 16.25 -3.05 -2.20
N GLU A 64 16.85 -3.74 -1.23
CA GLU A 64 18.11 -3.29 -0.61
C GLU A 64 19.24 -3.19 -1.64
N ASP A 65 19.38 -4.19 -2.51
CA ASP A 65 20.41 -4.20 -3.55
C ASP A 65 20.19 -3.10 -4.59
N ILE A 66 18.94 -2.87 -5.00
CA ILE A 66 18.57 -1.76 -5.88
C ILE A 66 18.93 -0.42 -5.21
N ARG A 67 18.51 -0.21 -3.97
CA ARG A 67 18.78 1.05 -3.23
C ARG A 67 20.27 1.32 -3.04
N ARG A 68 21.10 0.28 -2.94
CA ARG A 68 22.57 0.41 -2.89
C ARG A 68 23.17 0.74 -4.26
N ARG A 69 22.56 0.26 -5.35
CA ARG A 69 23.05 0.42 -6.72
C ARG A 69 22.78 1.82 -7.29
N TYR A 70 21.64 2.42 -6.94
CA TYR A 70 21.19 3.68 -7.49
C TYR A 70 21.20 4.76 -6.42
N ASP A 71 21.99 5.81 -6.62
CA ASP A 71 22.09 6.98 -5.74
C ASP A 71 21.22 8.17 -6.21
N ASP A 72 20.64 8.08 -7.40
CA ASP A 72 19.90 9.15 -8.07
C ASP A 72 18.41 8.86 -8.28
N ILE A 73 17.91 7.74 -7.75
CA ILE A 73 16.49 7.34 -7.75
C ILE A 73 16.07 6.89 -6.36
N ILE A 74 14.90 7.34 -5.92
CA ILE A 74 14.25 6.86 -4.70
C ILE A 74 13.40 5.64 -5.03
N PHE A 75 13.59 4.54 -4.29
CA PHE A 75 12.80 3.32 -4.44
C PHE A 75 11.95 3.08 -3.20
N LEU A 76 10.66 2.88 -3.40
CA LEU A 76 9.70 2.54 -2.36
C LEU A 76 8.90 1.31 -2.77
N SER A 77 8.56 0.46 -1.81
CA SER A 77 7.72 -0.70 -2.00
C SER A 77 6.61 -0.74 -0.97
N PHE A 78 5.40 -0.98 -1.43
CA PHE A 78 4.23 -1.15 -0.60
C PHE A 78 3.65 -2.53 -0.88
N PRO A 79 3.38 -3.33 0.15
CA PRO A 79 3.54 -3.07 1.58
C PRO A 79 4.94 -3.30 2.18
N GLY A 80 5.96 -3.74 1.42
CA GLY A 80 7.29 -4.08 1.94
C GLY A 80 7.88 -3.04 2.92
N ASP A 81 7.92 -1.77 2.54
CA ASP A 81 8.42 -0.70 3.41
C ASP A 81 7.48 -0.35 4.58
N GLU A 82 6.19 -0.67 4.48
CA GLU A 82 5.25 -0.43 5.58
C GLU A 82 5.68 -1.18 6.83
N LYS A 83 6.28 -2.38 6.72
CA LYS A 83 6.82 -3.13 7.87
C LYS A 83 7.74 -2.25 8.72
N THR A 84 8.62 -1.47 8.08
CA THR A 84 9.53 -0.54 8.78
C THR A 84 8.83 0.69 9.35
N MET A 85 7.65 1.05 8.83
CA MET A 85 6.77 2.13 9.33
C MET A 85 5.81 1.63 10.45
N GLY A 86 6.04 0.40 10.90
CA GLY A 86 5.22 -0.29 11.89
C GLY A 86 3.94 -0.88 11.30
N GLY A 87 3.84 -1.09 9.99
CA GLY A 87 2.71 -1.65 9.20
C GLY A 87 1.84 -0.58 8.51
N CYS A 88 0.66 -1.00 8.03
CA CYS A 88 -0.33 -0.15 7.33
C CYS A 88 -0.50 1.27 7.90
N MET A 89 -0.29 2.28 7.03
CA MET A 89 -0.33 3.71 7.36
C MET A 89 -1.69 4.38 7.10
N ALA A 90 -2.68 3.59 6.69
CA ALA A 90 -4.06 4.01 6.46
C ALA A 90 -4.77 4.53 7.73
N SER A 91 -6.04 4.92 7.60
CA SER A 91 -6.87 5.38 8.72
C SER A 91 -6.26 6.55 9.50
N GLY A 92 -5.56 7.44 8.80
CA GLY A 92 -5.00 8.67 9.37
C GLY A 92 -3.72 8.49 10.20
N ARG A 93 -3.04 7.33 10.14
CA ARG A 93 -1.68 7.19 10.72
C ARG A 93 -0.63 7.94 9.89
N GLY A 94 -0.76 7.88 8.57
CA GLY A 94 0.02 8.66 7.61
C GLY A 94 -0.83 9.17 6.45
N PHE A 95 -1.85 8.40 6.05
CA PHE A 95 -2.81 8.81 5.03
C PHE A 95 -4.21 8.25 5.31
N PHE A 96 -5.19 8.79 4.58
CA PHE A 96 -6.52 8.21 4.41
C PHE A 96 -7.04 8.60 3.02
N HIS A 97 -8.09 7.96 2.55
CA HIS A 97 -8.70 8.23 1.26
C HIS A 97 -9.95 9.11 1.44
N ILE A 98 -10.11 10.11 0.58
CA ILE A 98 -11.35 10.90 0.51
C ILE A 98 -12.07 10.46 -0.74
N GLY A 99 -13.22 9.79 -0.57
CA GLY A 99 -14.04 9.36 -1.69
C GLY A 99 -14.64 10.55 -2.46
N PRO A 100 -15.16 10.31 -3.66
CA PRO A 100 -15.68 11.36 -4.54
C PRO A 100 -16.88 12.11 -3.95
N ASP A 101 -17.62 11.51 -3.02
CA ASP A 101 -18.74 12.10 -2.28
C ASP A 101 -18.29 12.79 -0.97
N GLY A 102 -16.99 12.76 -0.66
CA GLY A 102 -16.40 13.29 0.56
C GLY A 102 -16.28 12.27 1.70
N SER A 103 -16.64 11.00 1.50
CA SER A 103 -16.44 9.92 2.47
C SER A 103 -14.98 9.89 2.99
N ALA A 104 -14.80 9.74 4.30
CA ALA A 104 -13.49 9.50 4.88
C ALA A 104 -13.24 7.99 4.98
N GLU A 105 -12.50 7.44 4.03
CA GLU A 105 -12.20 6.02 3.92
C GLU A 105 -10.79 5.69 4.43
N PRO A 106 -10.57 4.55 5.11
CA PRO A 106 -9.25 4.12 5.55
C PRO A 106 -8.18 4.17 4.46
N CYS A 107 -8.47 3.57 3.30
CA CYS A 107 -7.64 3.55 2.10
C CYS A 107 -8.49 3.16 0.86
N PRO A 108 -7.99 3.31 -0.37
CA PRO A 108 -8.75 2.95 -1.58
C PRO A 108 -9.16 1.46 -1.65
N PHE A 109 -8.43 0.58 -0.96
CA PHE A 109 -8.74 -0.86 -0.88
C PHE A 109 -9.68 -1.22 0.28
N SER A 110 -10.12 -0.25 1.07
CA SER A 110 -11.04 -0.43 2.19
C SER A 110 -12.03 0.75 2.20
N PRO A 111 -12.97 0.80 1.24
CA PRO A 111 -13.86 1.94 1.03
C PRO A 111 -15.04 1.95 2.02
N PHE A 112 -14.75 1.79 3.31
CA PHE A 112 -15.72 1.90 4.39
C PHE A 112 -15.63 3.28 5.03
N SER A 113 -16.76 3.86 5.42
CA SER A 113 -16.78 5.17 6.04
C SER A 113 -17.90 5.33 7.06
N ASP A 114 -17.59 6.00 8.16
CA ASP A 114 -18.54 6.46 9.20
C ASP A 114 -18.62 8.00 9.26
N SER A 115 -17.93 8.70 8.36
CA SER A 115 -17.77 10.16 8.40
C SER A 115 -17.53 10.78 7.02
N ASN A 116 -17.94 12.03 6.85
CA ASN A 116 -17.74 12.76 5.60
C ASN A 116 -16.92 14.04 5.84
N VAL A 117 -15.79 14.17 5.13
CA VAL A 117 -14.86 15.30 5.26
C VAL A 117 -15.54 16.64 4.92
N ALA A 118 -16.51 16.65 4.01
CA ALA A 118 -17.25 17.86 3.67
C ALA A 118 -18.12 18.38 4.83
N GLU A 119 -18.54 17.49 5.74
CA GLU A 119 -19.39 17.83 6.89
C GLU A 119 -18.57 18.16 8.15
N ILE A 120 -17.53 17.36 8.43
CA ILE A 120 -16.80 17.43 9.71
C ILE A 120 -15.34 17.90 9.57
N GLY A 121 -14.87 18.11 8.35
CA GLY A 121 -13.49 18.47 8.03
C GLY A 121 -12.49 17.35 8.28
N VAL A 122 -11.24 17.57 7.83
CA VAL A 122 -10.15 16.59 7.94
C VAL A 122 -9.87 16.21 9.40
N LYS A 123 -9.86 17.19 10.32
CA LYS A 123 -9.62 16.92 11.74
C LYS A 123 -10.72 16.03 12.34
N GLY A 124 -11.98 16.25 11.96
CA GLY A 124 -13.10 15.41 12.39
C GLY A 124 -12.96 13.99 11.87
N ALA A 125 -12.64 13.83 10.57
CA ALA A 125 -12.41 12.53 9.93
C ALA A 125 -11.27 11.74 10.59
N LEU A 126 -10.13 12.37 10.89
CA LEU A 126 -9.01 11.73 11.60
C LEU A 126 -9.41 11.21 13.00
N GLN A 127 -10.42 11.83 13.60
CA GLN A 127 -11.03 11.48 14.89
C GLN A 127 -12.31 10.66 14.74
N SER A 128 -12.58 10.05 13.59
CA SER A 128 -13.76 9.19 13.41
C SER A 128 -13.69 7.93 14.29
N LYS A 129 -14.84 7.29 14.52
CA LYS A 129 -14.89 6.07 15.32
C LYS A 129 -14.23 4.93 14.58
N LEU A 130 -14.51 4.79 13.28
CA LEU A 130 -13.91 3.79 12.42
C LEU A 130 -12.39 3.89 12.41
N PHE A 131 -11.82 5.08 12.17
CA PHE A 131 -10.37 5.23 12.11
C PHE A 131 -9.70 4.94 13.45
N ARG A 132 -10.33 5.34 14.57
CA ARG A 132 -9.83 4.94 15.90
C ARG A 132 -9.84 3.42 16.07
N ARG A 133 -10.97 2.76 15.77
CA ARG A 133 -11.11 1.31 15.89
C ARG A 133 -10.09 0.55 15.04
N ILE A 134 -9.84 0.98 13.79
CA ILE A 134 -8.83 0.36 12.93
C ILE A 134 -7.41 0.57 13.48
N ARG A 135 -7.09 1.77 13.98
CA ARG A 135 -5.78 2.03 14.60
C ARG A 135 -5.58 1.18 15.87
N ASP A 136 -6.63 1.00 16.66
CA ASP A 136 -6.62 0.18 17.87
C ASP A 136 -6.60 -1.32 17.54
N ALA A 137 -7.16 -1.73 16.39
CA ALA A 137 -7.18 -3.12 15.93
C ALA A 137 -5.77 -3.69 15.67
N ARG A 138 -4.75 -2.85 15.51
CA ARG A 138 -3.35 -3.31 15.53
C ARG A 138 -2.93 -3.96 16.84
N ALA A 139 -3.55 -3.58 17.97
CA ALA A 139 -3.37 -4.28 19.23
C ALA A 139 -3.92 -5.73 19.20
N LEU A 140 -4.70 -6.08 18.16
CA LEU A 140 -5.30 -7.40 17.95
C LEU A 140 -4.45 -8.33 17.09
N GLY A 141 -3.26 -7.90 16.63
CA GLY A 141 -2.30 -8.79 15.96
C GLY A 141 -2.54 -8.98 14.46
N TRP A 142 -3.10 -7.99 13.75
CA TRP A 142 -3.12 -8.00 12.28
C TRP A 142 -1.70 -7.87 11.73
N GLU A 143 -1.06 -9.01 11.51
CA GLU A 143 0.26 -9.10 10.89
C GLU A 143 0.17 -8.95 9.37
N HIS A 144 1.26 -8.45 8.79
CA HIS A 144 1.36 -8.18 7.38
C HIS A 144 1.96 -9.39 6.63
N THR A 145 1.13 -10.23 6.01
CA THR A 145 1.57 -11.43 5.26
C THR A 145 1.84 -11.21 3.77
N GLY A 146 1.58 -10.01 3.25
CA GLY A 146 1.58 -9.72 1.80
C GLY A 146 0.30 -8.98 1.45
N GLY A 147 0.28 -8.20 0.35
CA GLY A 147 -0.96 -7.54 -0.08
C GLY A 147 -1.48 -6.46 0.89
N CYS A 148 -2.80 -6.34 1.08
CA CYS A 148 -3.40 -5.26 1.87
C CYS A 148 -4.11 -5.80 3.11
N THR A 149 -3.56 -5.55 4.30
CA THR A 149 -4.13 -5.98 5.59
C THR A 149 -5.59 -5.56 5.78
N LEU A 150 -5.97 -4.35 5.35
CA LEU A 150 -7.35 -3.89 5.49
C LEU A 150 -8.31 -4.59 4.52
N PHE A 151 -7.81 -5.03 3.37
CA PHE A 151 -8.64 -5.80 2.44
C PHE A 151 -8.84 -7.23 2.93
N GLU A 152 -7.80 -7.85 3.49
CA GLU A 152 -7.88 -9.18 4.10
C GLU A 152 -8.87 -9.25 5.28
N HIS A 153 -8.95 -8.17 6.07
CA HIS A 153 -9.86 -8.05 7.22
C HIS A 153 -11.12 -7.21 6.93
N ARG A 154 -11.61 -7.21 5.69
CA ARG A 154 -12.73 -6.36 5.27
C ARG A 154 -14.00 -6.61 6.09
N ASP A 155 -14.28 -7.87 6.45
CA ASP A 155 -15.49 -8.25 7.17
C ASP A 155 -15.44 -7.78 8.63
N GLU A 156 -14.26 -7.78 9.25
CA GLU A 156 -14.02 -7.18 10.56
C GLU A 156 -14.17 -5.66 10.51
N ILE A 157 -13.63 -5.01 9.49
CA ILE A 157 -13.73 -3.55 9.32
C ILE A 157 -15.19 -3.13 9.12
N GLU A 158 -15.96 -3.86 8.32
CA GLU A 158 -17.38 -3.59 8.13
C GLU A 158 -18.15 -3.67 9.46
N LYS A 159 -17.84 -4.69 10.29
CA LYS A 159 -18.42 -4.80 11.65
C LYS A 159 -18.05 -3.62 12.55
N MET A 160 -16.91 -2.97 12.32
CA MET A 160 -16.50 -1.75 13.06
C MET A 160 -17.32 -0.51 12.69
N LEU A 161 -18.25 -0.58 11.74
CA LEU A 161 -19.20 0.52 11.47
C LEU A 161 -20.38 0.54 12.45
N SER A 162 -20.66 -0.59 13.13
CA SER A 162 -21.77 -0.74 14.09
C SER A 162 -21.46 -0.26 15.52
#